data_AF-A0AAV1YDB1-F1
#
_entry.id   AF-A0AAV1YDB1-F1
#
_cell.length_a   1.000
_cell.length_b   1.000
_cell.length_c   1.000
_cell.angle_alpha   90.00
_cell.angle_beta   90.00
_cell.angle_gamma   90.00
#
_symmetry.space_group_name_H-M   'P 1'
#
loop_
_entity.id
_entity.type
_entity.pdbx_description
1 polymer ?
#
loop_
_entity_poly.entity_id
_entity_poly.type
_entity_poly.pdbx_seq_one_letter_code
_entity_poly.pdbx_strand_id
1 'polypeptide(L)'
;MPPVGNIKASFMLKLFTLRGLPWSPIKDGKGKVELTPAEIESLRSELADIEDREAQLKAKLQNIDEILRSARLYGYLFIRKRWAALPGETEPIDDTDVDDWLPRFLVLHGECLFLYLFCTDLSPQDSTLLSDIVEVDRLPSFKREDGEMWYAFYILTRHGLRYECSSSSKIQVNSWLLTLQNECKLECNTSAPNDSTKI
;
A
#
# COMPACT_ATOMS: atom_id res chain seq x y z
N MET A 1 17.83 -15.06 -19.90
CA MET A 1 17.83 -13.60 -19.64
C MET A 1 17.09 -12.89 -20.79
N PRO A 2 15.77 -12.68 -20.68
CA PRO A 2 15.02 -11.85 -21.63
C PRO A 2 14.93 -10.40 -21.13
N PRO A 3 14.82 -9.39 -22.02
CA PRO A 3 14.74 -8.00 -21.61
C PRO A 3 13.32 -7.63 -21.15
N VAL A 4 13.28 -6.91 -20.04
CA VAL A 4 12.09 -6.37 -19.36
C VAL A 4 11.44 -5.30 -20.23
N GLY A 5 10.15 -5.48 -20.51
CA GLY A 5 9.31 -4.56 -21.26
C GLY A 5 9.17 -3.21 -20.55
N ASN A 6 9.49 -2.14 -21.28
CA ASN A 6 9.37 -0.75 -20.87
C ASN A 6 7.90 -0.31 -20.89
N ILE A 7 7.18 -0.43 -19.76
CA ILE A 7 5.76 -0.02 -19.67
C ILE A 7 5.60 1.52 -19.59
N LYS A 8 6.67 2.30 -19.39
CA LYS A 8 6.57 3.77 -19.24
C LYS A 8 6.63 4.58 -20.54
N ALA A 9 6.93 3.99 -21.69
CA ALA A 9 6.96 4.72 -22.96
C ALA A 9 5.60 4.76 -23.71
N SER A 10 4.68 3.83 -23.40
CA SER A 10 3.45 3.66 -24.17
C SER A 10 2.42 4.78 -23.97
N PHE A 11 2.38 5.42 -22.79
CA PHE A 11 1.42 6.51 -22.53
C PHE A 11 1.89 7.86 -23.10
N MET A 12 3.19 8.17 -23.11
CA MET A 12 3.70 9.42 -23.70
C MET A 12 3.76 9.39 -25.24
N LEU A 13 3.78 8.21 -25.87
CA LEU A 13 3.74 8.10 -27.33
C LEU A 13 2.33 8.31 -27.92
N LYS A 14 1.27 8.31 -27.09
CA LYS A 14 -0.10 8.57 -27.56
C LYS A 14 -0.40 10.06 -27.79
N LEU A 15 0.28 10.98 -27.10
CA LEU A 15 0.14 12.42 -27.39
C LEU A 15 0.77 12.83 -28.72
N PHE A 16 1.76 12.07 -29.21
CA PHE A 16 2.47 12.37 -30.46
C PHE A 16 2.03 11.50 -31.65
N THR A 17 1.05 10.62 -31.46
CA THR A 17 0.40 9.91 -32.57
C THR A 17 -0.84 10.67 -33.06
N LEU A 18 -0.67 11.97 -33.31
CA LEU A 18 -1.48 12.71 -34.28
C LEU A 18 -1.24 12.09 -35.67
N ARG A 19 -1.87 10.94 -35.89
CA ARG A 19 -1.83 10.17 -37.12
C ARG A 19 -2.60 10.98 -38.17
N GLY A 20 -1.89 11.82 -38.92
CA GLY A 20 -2.40 12.36 -40.18
C GLY A 20 -2.41 13.88 -40.36
N LEU A 21 -1.69 14.68 -39.57
CA LEU A 21 -1.46 16.07 -39.98
C LEU A 21 -0.48 16.08 -41.16
N PRO A 22 -0.84 16.61 -42.34
CA PRO A 22 0.10 16.76 -43.44
C PRO A 22 1.13 17.83 -43.03
N TRP A 23 2.27 17.39 -42.53
CA TRP A 23 3.45 18.24 -42.39
C TRP A 23 3.96 18.55 -43.80
N SER A 24 3.45 19.64 -44.39
CA SER A 24 4.03 20.21 -45.59
C SER A 24 5.43 20.75 -45.28
N PRO A 25 6.46 20.43 -46.09
CA PRO A 25 7.78 21.02 -45.93
C PRO A 25 7.68 22.53 -46.08
N ILE A 26 8.23 23.24 -45.09
CA ILE A 26 8.18 24.69 -44.97
C ILE A 26 8.87 25.34 -46.18
N LYS A 27 8.10 26.04 -47.01
CA LYS A 27 8.58 27.21 -47.76
C LYS A 27 7.92 28.44 -47.17
N ASP A 28 8.76 29.40 -46.78
CA ASP A 28 8.43 30.74 -46.30
C ASP A 28 7.63 30.85 -44.98
N GLY A 29 8.36 30.70 -43.87
CA GLY A 29 8.25 31.59 -42.69
C GLY A 29 6.97 31.67 -41.85
N LYS A 30 5.85 31.05 -42.25
CA LYS A 30 4.61 30.97 -41.47
C LYS A 30 3.88 29.66 -41.75
N GLY A 31 4.32 28.58 -41.11
CA GLY A 31 3.54 27.35 -41.05
C GLY A 31 2.28 27.58 -40.20
N LYS A 32 1.16 27.93 -40.84
CA LYS A 32 -0.15 28.03 -40.20
C LYS A 32 -0.80 26.65 -40.27
N VAL A 33 -0.99 26.01 -39.12
CA VAL A 33 -1.75 24.76 -39.03
C VAL A 33 -3.23 25.14 -39.19
N GLU A 34 -3.83 24.80 -40.33
CA GLU A 34 -5.27 24.96 -40.55
C GLU A 34 -5.98 23.72 -40.01
N LEU A 35 -6.35 23.78 -38.72
CA LEU A 35 -7.22 22.77 -38.12
C LEU A 35 -8.67 23.05 -38.53
N THR A 36 -9.39 22.00 -38.90
CA THR A 36 -10.83 22.06 -39.15
C THR A 36 -11.57 22.35 -37.83
N PRO A 37 -12.77 22.96 -37.89
CA PRO A 37 -13.60 23.18 -36.68
C PRO A 37 -13.89 21.88 -35.91
N ALA A 38 -14.00 20.76 -36.61
CA ALA A 38 -14.21 19.44 -36.01
C ALA A 38 -12.98 18.94 -35.23
N GLU A 39 -11.76 19.19 -35.72
CA GLU A 39 -10.52 18.85 -35.02
C GLU A 39 -10.32 19.72 -33.78
N ILE A 40 -10.66 21.02 -33.86
CA ILE A 40 -10.61 21.93 -32.70
C ILE A 40 -11.58 21.45 -31.61
N GLU A 41 -12.80 21.07 -32.00
CA GLU A 41 -13.79 20.58 -31.04
C GLU A 41 -13.39 19.22 -30.44
N SER A 42 -12.80 18.33 -31.25
CA SER A 42 -12.23 17.07 -30.76
C SER A 42 -11.13 17.29 -29.73
N LEU A 43 -10.19 18.21 -29.98
CA LEU A 43 -9.12 18.54 -29.05
C LEU A 43 -9.62 19.19 -27.77
N ARG A 44 -10.69 20.00 -27.84
CA ARG A 44 -11.34 20.57 -26.65
C ARG A 44 -12.01 19.51 -25.80
N SER A 45 -12.69 18.55 -26.42
CA SER A 45 -13.26 17.40 -25.71
C SER A 45 -12.18 16.57 -25.04
N GLU A 46 -11.08 16.28 -25.75
CA GLU A 46 -9.95 15.55 -25.16
C GLU A 46 -9.30 16.32 -24.01
N LEU A 47 -9.16 17.64 -24.13
CA LEU A 47 -8.67 18.48 -23.05
C LEU A 47 -9.58 18.42 -21.82
N ALA A 48 -10.90 18.51 -22.02
CA ALA A 48 -11.88 18.42 -20.94
C ALA A 48 -11.81 17.06 -20.22
N ASP A 49 -11.72 15.95 -20.98
CA ASP A 49 -11.57 14.60 -20.41
C ASP A 49 -10.28 14.48 -19.58
N ILE A 50 -9.19 15.12 -20.03
CA ILE A 50 -7.91 15.15 -19.30
C ILE A 50 -8.03 15.97 -18.02
N GLU A 51 -8.64 17.15 -18.07
CA GLU A 51 -8.85 18.02 -16.91
C GLU A 51 -9.70 17.33 -15.84
N ASP A 52 -10.78 16.65 -16.23
CA ASP A 52 -11.63 15.87 -15.32
C ASP A 52 -10.86 14.72 -14.68
N ARG A 53 -10.04 14.00 -15.47
CA ARG A 53 -9.19 12.93 -14.96
C ARG A 53 -8.12 13.46 -13.99
N GLU A 54 -7.54 14.63 -14.28
CA GLU A 54 -6.59 15.29 -13.38
C GLU A 54 -7.26 15.64 -12.05
N ALA A 55 -8.43 16.28 -12.09
CA ALA A 55 -9.20 16.64 -10.90
C ALA A 55 -9.51 15.40 -10.05
N GLN A 56 -9.91 14.28 -10.69
CA GLN A 56 -10.16 13.02 -9.99
C GLN A 56 -8.90 12.47 -9.32
N LEU A 57 -7.75 12.48 -10.00
CA LEU A 57 -6.48 12.01 -9.43
C LEU A 57 -6.00 12.90 -8.28
N LYS A 58 -6.20 14.20 -8.38
CA LYS A 58 -5.87 15.15 -7.33
C LYS A 58 -6.71 14.94 -6.07
N ALA A 59 -8.03 14.74 -6.24
CA ALA A 59 -8.92 14.43 -5.12
C ALA A 59 -8.53 13.10 -4.45
N LYS A 60 -8.17 12.08 -5.24
CA LYS A 60 -7.65 10.80 -4.73
C LYS A 60 -6.37 10.97 -3.90
N LEU A 61 -5.42 11.77 -4.39
CA LEU A 61 -4.16 12.00 -3.68
C LEU A 61 -4.36 12.79 -2.39
N GLN A 62 -5.29 13.76 -2.39
CA GLN A 62 -5.66 14.49 -1.19
C GLN A 62 -6.28 13.58 -0.13
N ASN A 63 -7.16 12.66 -0.53
CA ASN A 63 -7.74 11.68 0.38
C ASN A 63 -6.65 10.80 1.05
N ILE A 64 -5.69 10.29 0.26
CA ILE A 64 -4.57 9.52 0.79
C ILE A 64 -3.74 10.36 1.77
N ASP A 65 -3.39 11.60 1.41
CA ASP A 65 -2.64 12.51 2.29
C ASP A 65 -3.35 12.76 3.62
N GLU A 66 -4.67 12.93 3.59
CA GLU A 66 -5.48 13.11 4.78
C GLU A 66 -5.43 11.88 5.70
N ILE A 67 -5.62 10.68 5.16
CA ILE A 67 -5.52 9.41 5.90
C ILE A 67 -4.13 9.25 6.52
N LEU A 68 -3.06 9.54 5.76
CA LEU A 68 -1.70 9.40 6.27
C LEU A 68 -1.36 10.44 7.34
N ARG A 69 -1.94 11.65 7.26
CA ARG A 69 -1.77 12.68 8.27
C ARG A 69 -2.48 12.35 9.58
N SER A 70 -3.61 11.64 9.54
CA SER A 70 -4.33 11.16 10.73
C SER A 70 -3.85 9.80 11.24
N ALA A 71 -3.08 9.05 10.45
CA ALA A 71 -2.53 7.75 10.84
C ALA A 71 -1.53 7.89 11.99
N ARG A 72 -1.59 6.94 12.93
CA ARG A 72 -0.66 6.87 14.07
C ARG A 72 0.73 6.41 13.61
N LEU A 73 0.75 5.47 12.67
CA LEU A 73 1.97 4.95 12.09
C LEU A 73 1.70 4.44 10.68
N TYR A 74 2.63 4.69 9.76
CA TYR A 74 2.55 4.15 8.41
C TYR A 74 3.96 3.89 7.87
N GLY A 75 4.07 2.98 6.90
CA GLY A 75 5.34 2.71 6.25
C GLY A 75 5.40 1.35 5.57
N TYR A 76 6.47 1.17 4.78
CA TYR A 76 6.75 -0.11 4.15
C TYR A 76 7.39 -1.08 5.14
N LEU A 77 6.85 -2.29 5.16
CA LEU A 77 7.43 -3.46 5.82
C LEU A 77 7.38 -4.64 4.87
N PHE A 78 8.31 -5.56 5.01
CA PHE A 78 8.20 -6.85 4.35
C PHE A 78 7.28 -7.73 5.18
N ILE A 79 6.24 -8.28 4.56
CA ILE A 79 5.26 -9.12 5.22
C ILE A 79 5.21 -10.49 4.54
N ARG A 80 5.05 -11.51 5.38
CA ARG A 80 4.51 -12.80 4.97
C ARG A 80 3.39 -13.22 5.91
N LYS A 81 2.45 -14.01 5.40
CA LYS A 81 1.31 -14.52 6.17
C LYS A 81 1.57 -15.97 6.50
N ARG A 82 1.42 -16.31 7.78
CA ARG A 82 1.47 -17.69 8.27
C ARG A 82 0.19 -17.97 9.06
N TRP A 83 -0.14 -19.24 9.22
CA TRP A 83 -1.22 -19.66 10.11
C TRP A 83 -0.58 -20.26 11.35
N ALA A 84 -1.10 -19.91 12.52
CA ALA A 84 -0.84 -20.63 13.76
C ALA A 84 -1.87 -21.76 13.90
N ALA A 85 -1.47 -22.91 14.45
CA ALA A 85 -2.43 -23.96 14.81
C ALA A 85 -3.45 -23.41 15.79
N LEU A 86 -4.74 -23.60 15.49
CA LEU A 86 -5.78 -23.36 16.47
C LEU A 86 -5.75 -24.47 17.54
N PRO A 87 -6.27 -24.22 18.76
CA PRO A 87 -6.34 -25.24 19.80
C PRO A 87 -7.05 -26.52 19.31
N GLY A 88 -6.30 -27.63 19.21
CA GLY A 88 -6.81 -28.92 18.75
C GLY A 88 -6.53 -29.28 17.29
N GLU A 89 -5.93 -28.38 16.50
CA GLU A 89 -5.46 -28.65 15.14
C GLU A 89 -4.01 -29.14 15.11
N THR A 90 -3.64 -29.92 14.09
CA THR A 90 -2.23 -30.26 13.81
C THR A 90 -1.45 -29.02 13.41
N GLU A 91 -0.17 -28.97 13.80
CA GLU A 91 0.73 -27.89 13.40
C GLU A 91 0.74 -27.68 11.88
N PRO A 92 0.65 -26.43 11.39
CA PRO A 92 0.69 -26.15 9.96
C PRO A 92 2.00 -26.62 9.35
N ILE A 93 1.96 -27.01 8.07
CA ILE A 93 3.14 -27.41 7.32
C ILE A 93 4.16 -26.26 7.34
N ASP A 94 5.38 -26.58 7.76
CA ASP A 94 6.47 -25.63 7.93
C ASP A 94 7.15 -25.32 6.58
N ASP A 95 6.58 -24.36 5.84
CA ASP A 95 7.19 -23.81 4.62
C ASP A 95 8.17 -22.66 4.94
N THR A 96 8.92 -22.71 6.04
CA THR A 96 9.83 -21.61 6.45
C THR A 96 11.02 -21.41 5.52
N ASP A 97 11.38 -22.42 4.72
CA ASP A 97 12.48 -22.39 3.75
C ASP A 97 12.15 -21.58 2.48
N VAL A 98 10.89 -21.15 2.29
CA VAL A 98 10.49 -20.31 1.16
C VAL A 98 10.64 -18.83 1.53
N ASP A 99 11.45 -18.07 0.77
CA ASP A 99 11.52 -16.61 0.89
C ASP A 99 10.28 -15.97 0.24
N ASP A 100 9.18 -15.96 0.99
CA ASP A 100 7.87 -15.43 0.61
C ASP A 100 7.62 -14.01 1.13
N TRP A 101 8.67 -13.31 1.56
CA TRP A 101 8.54 -11.96 2.10
C TRP A 101 8.25 -10.94 1.00
N LEU A 102 7.11 -10.25 1.10
CA LEU A 102 6.72 -9.25 0.11
C LEU A 102 6.60 -7.85 0.73
N PRO A 103 7.08 -6.79 0.05
CA PRO A 103 6.90 -5.43 0.54
C PRO A 103 5.40 -5.08 0.52
N ARG A 104 4.91 -4.55 1.63
CA ARG A 104 3.55 -4.03 1.79
C ARG A 104 3.61 -2.69 2.49
N PHE A 105 2.68 -1.82 2.15
CA PHE A 105 2.53 -0.54 2.82
C PHE A 105 1.47 -0.66 3.91
N LEU A 106 1.87 -0.45 5.15
CA LEU A 106 0.98 -0.59 6.31
C LEU A 106 0.57 0.78 6.78
N VAL A 107 -0.69 0.90 7.21
CA VAL A 107 -1.25 2.11 7.80
C VAL A 107 -2.04 1.71 9.03
N LEU A 108 -1.61 2.20 10.20
CA LEU A 108 -2.33 2.11 11.45
C LEU A 108 -3.17 3.38 11.60
N HIS A 109 -4.48 3.26 11.37
CA HIS A 109 -5.40 4.39 11.35
C HIS A 109 -6.73 4.01 12.04
N GLY A 110 -7.16 4.84 13.00
CA GLY A 110 -8.29 4.51 13.86
C GLY A 110 -8.00 3.23 14.66
N GLU A 111 -8.97 2.32 14.68
CA GLU A 111 -8.93 1.00 15.36
C GLU A 111 -8.53 -0.13 14.39
N CYS A 112 -7.95 0.21 13.25
CA CYS A 112 -7.63 -0.75 12.19
C CYS A 112 -6.16 -0.64 11.75
N LEU A 113 -5.58 -1.80 11.47
CA LEU A 113 -4.37 -1.95 10.68
C LEU A 113 -4.74 -2.27 9.24
N PHE A 114 -4.38 -1.40 8.31
CA PHE A 114 -4.62 -1.58 6.88
C PHE A 114 -3.34 -1.97 6.15
N LEU A 115 -3.44 -2.96 5.26
CA LEU A 115 -2.35 -3.42 4.42
C LEU A 115 -2.66 -3.09 2.96
N TYR A 116 -1.77 -2.35 2.31
CA TYR A 116 -1.85 -1.97 0.91
C TYR A 116 -0.71 -2.62 0.12
N LEU A 117 -0.91 -2.81 -1.19
CA LEU A 117 0.18 -3.24 -2.06
C LEU A 117 1.17 -2.08 -2.25
N PHE A 118 0.65 -0.88 -2.48
CA PHE A 118 1.38 0.35 -2.64
C PHE A 118 0.78 1.49 -1.80
N CYS A 119 1.60 2.48 -1.45
CA CYS A 119 1.14 3.66 -0.69
C CYS A 119 0.14 4.56 -1.46
N THR A 120 -0.03 4.34 -2.76
CA THR A 120 -0.96 5.09 -3.61
C THR A 120 -2.26 4.33 -3.88
N ASP A 121 -2.41 3.13 -3.33
CA ASP A 121 -3.63 2.34 -3.51
C ASP A 121 -4.79 2.98 -2.73
N LEU A 122 -5.96 3.03 -3.37
CA LEU A 122 -7.16 3.62 -2.77
C LEU A 122 -7.87 2.66 -1.83
N SER A 123 -7.67 1.36 -2.03
CA SER A 123 -8.31 0.30 -1.26
C SER A 123 -7.24 -0.60 -0.65
N PRO A 124 -7.35 -0.94 0.64
CA PRO A 124 -6.46 -1.91 1.26
C PRO A 124 -6.67 -3.29 0.63
N GLN A 125 -5.61 -4.08 0.55
CA GLN A 125 -5.68 -5.51 0.26
C GLN A 125 -6.29 -6.29 1.43
N ASP A 126 -6.00 -5.83 2.65
CA ASP A 126 -6.41 -6.48 3.88
C ASP A 126 -6.56 -5.45 5.01
N SER A 127 -7.41 -5.76 5.97
CA SER A 127 -7.68 -4.90 7.12
C SER A 127 -7.88 -5.77 8.36
N THR A 128 -7.20 -5.43 9.44
CA THR A 128 -7.30 -6.13 10.72
C THR A 128 -7.73 -5.14 11.79
N LEU A 129 -8.82 -5.43 12.51
CA LEU A 129 -9.20 -4.67 13.69
C LEU A 129 -8.18 -4.90 14.80
N LEU A 130 -7.84 -3.85 15.54
CA LEU A 130 -6.93 -3.97 16.68
C LEU A 130 -7.49 -4.90 17.76
N SER A 131 -8.80 -4.89 17.97
CA SER A 131 -9.46 -5.82 18.89
C SER A 131 -9.32 -7.30 18.48
N ASP A 132 -9.12 -7.58 17.19
CA ASP A 132 -8.88 -8.95 16.70
C ASP A 132 -7.43 -9.41 16.93
N ILE A 133 -6.52 -8.50 17.27
CA ILE A 133 -5.12 -8.82 17.58
C ILE A 133 -5.03 -9.34 19.02
N VAL A 134 -4.57 -10.59 19.16
CA VAL A 134 -4.42 -11.23 20.47
C VAL A 134 -2.99 -11.14 20.99
N GLU A 135 -2.01 -11.03 20.10
CA GLU A 135 -0.61 -11.04 20.47
C GLU A 135 0.23 -10.26 19.46
N VAL A 136 1.19 -9.48 19.97
CA VAL A 136 2.21 -8.81 19.16
C VAL A 136 3.55 -8.96 19.87
N ASP A 137 4.50 -9.65 19.25
CA ASP A 137 5.83 -9.86 19.85
C ASP A 137 6.95 -9.96 18.80
N ARG A 138 8.19 -9.95 19.26
CA ARG A 138 9.40 -10.01 18.44
C ARG A 138 9.61 -11.41 17.86
N LEU A 139 10.13 -11.43 16.64
CA LEU A 139 10.70 -12.62 16.03
C LEU A 139 12.22 -12.60 16.12
N PRO A 140 12.89 -13.76 16.06
CA PRO A 140 14.33 -13.83 15.88
C PRO A 140 14.76 -13.01 14.66
N SER A 141 15.78 -12.17 14.85
CA SER A 141 16.42 -11.47 13.74
C SER A 141 17.12 -12.48 12.84
N PHE A 142 17.04 -12.29 11.52
CA PHE A 142 17.64 -13.19 10.53
C PHE A 142 18.47 -12.41 9.51
N LYS A 143 19.32 -13.11 8.75
CA LYS A 143 20.08 -12.53 7.64
C LYS A 143 19.46 -12.95 6.33
N ARG A 144 19.37 -12.03 5.37
CA ARG A 144 18.99 -12.35 3.99
C ARG A 144 20.21 -12.66 3.13
N GLU A 145 20.00 -13.00 1.86
CA GLU A 145 21.06 -13.33 0.89
C GLU A 145 22.12 -12.23 0.75
N ASP A 146 21.74 -10.97 0.99
CA ASP A 146 22.63 -9.80 1.00
C ASP A 146 23.59 -9.75 2.20
N GLY A 147 23.39 -10.61 3.21
CA GLY A 147 24.15 -10.64 4.45
C GLY A 147 23.77 -9.55 5.46
N GLU A 148 22.80 -8.69 5.13
CA GLU A 148 22.30 -7.66 6.04
C GLU A 148 21.45 -8.28 7.16
N MET A 149 21.45 -7.63 8.33
CA MET A 149 20.66 -8.06 9.48
C MET A 149 19.24 -7.50 9.39
N TRP A 150 18.25 -8.38 9.38
CA TRP A 150 16.85 -8.02 9.36
C TRP A 150 16.20 -8.26 10.72
N TYR A 151 15.37 -7.31 11.13
CA TYR A 151 14.62 -7.34 12.37
C TYR A 151 13.19 -7.69 12.06
N ALA A 152 12.54 -8.47 12.93
CA ALA A 152 11.20 -8.94 12.68
C ALA A 152 10.36 -8.99 13.95
N PHE A 153 9.05 -8.95 13.75
CA PHE A 153 8.01 -9.11 14.76
C PHE A 153 6.81 -9.79 14.12
N TYR A 154 5.87 -10.28 14.92
CA TYR A 154 4.62 -10.81 14.43
C TYR A 154 3.41 -10.18 15.10
N ILE A 155 2.28 -10.30 14.41
CA ILE A 155 0.95 -9.94 14.88
C ILE A 155 0.09 -11.19 14.72
N LEU A 156 -0.42 -11.73 15.83
CA LEU A 156 -1.33 -12.86 15.82
C LEU A 156 -2.76 -12.36 16.02
N THR A 157 -3.65 -12.81 15.14
CA THR A 157 -5.08 -12.54 15.24
C THR A 157 -5.80 -13.67 15.97
N ARG A 158 -6.98 -13.38 16.52
CA ARG A 158 -7.87 -14.36 17.17
C ARG A 158 -8.30 -15.53 16.28
N HIS A 159 -8.17 -15.37 14.96
CA HIS A 159 -8.51 -16.40 13.98
C HIS A 159 -7.31 -17.28 13.60
N GLY A 160 -6.17 -17.13 14.29
CA GLY A 160 -4.95 -17.90 14.01
C GLY A 160 -4.11 -17.35 12.85
N LEU A 161 -4.56 -16.31 12.14
CA LEU A 161 -3.73 -15.66 11.13
C LEU A 161 -2.60 -14.88 11.81
N ARG A 162 -1.37 -15.17 11.39
CA ARG A 162 -0.14 -14.53 11.87
C ARG A 162 0.50 -13.72 10.74
N TYR A 163 0.57 -12.40 10.92
CA TYR A 163 1.37 -11.54 10.06
C TYR A 163 2.78 -11.50 10.62
N GLU A 164 3.77 -11.96 9.85
CA GLU A 164 5.17 -11.73 10.18
C GLU A 164 5.65 -10.51 9.40
N CYS A 165 6.24 -9.56 10.12
CA CYS A 165 6.65 -8.27 9.61
C CYS A 165 8.16 -8.10 9.82
N SER A 166 8.88 -7.63 8.80
CA SER A 166 10.33 -7.42 8.87
C SER A 166 10.79 -6.14 8.18
N SER A 167 11.95 -5.66 8.63
CA SER A 167 12.68 -4.53 8.05
C SER A 167 14.16 -4.60 8.41
N SER A 168 15.02 -4.03 7.57
CA SER A 168 16.45 -3.82 7.87
C SER A 168 16.66 -2.74 8.96
N SER A 169 15.64 -1.93 9.27
CA SER A 169 15.72 -0.90 10.32
C SER A 169 15.15 -1.41 11.65
N LYS A 170 16.04 -1.60 12.63
CA LYS A 170 15.67 -1.96 14.01
C LYS A 170 14.74 -0.91 14.65
N ILE A 171 14.98 0.36 14.37
CA ILE A 171 14.19 1.47 14.91
C ILE A 171 12.77 1.41 14.36
N GLN A 172 12.61 1.14 13.07
CA GLN A 172 11.30 0.99 12.44
C GLN A 172 10.51 -0.18 13.07
N VAL A 173 11.14 -1.36 13.21
CA VAL A 173 10.51 -2.53 13.85
C VAL A 173 10.12 -2.25 15.29
N ASN A 174 11.00 -1.62 16.07
CA ASN A 174 10.69 -1.26 17.45
C ASN A 174 9.55 -0.25 17.55
N SER A 175 9.49 0.73 16.64
CA SER A 175 8.39 1.70 16.59
C SER A 175 7.06 1.01 16.33
N TRP A 176 7.00 0.11 15.35
CA TRP A 176 5.79 -0.67 15.07
C TRP A 176 5.36 -1.53 16.24
N LEU A 177 6.31 -2.28 16.81
CA LEU A 177 6.06 -3.17 17.94
C LEU A 177 5.50 -2.41 19.16
N LEU A 178 6.16 -1.32 19.57
CA LEU A 178 5.75 -0.54 20.73
C LEU A 178 4.38 0.10 20.52
N THR A 179 4.14 0.68 19.35
CA THR A 179 2.85 1.30 19.04
C THR A 179 1.72 0.26 19.06
N LEU A 180 1.88 -0.87 18.35
CA LEU A 180 0.84 -1.91 18.31
C LEU A 180 0.56 -2.51 19.70
N GLN A 181 1.60 -2.80 20.48
CA GLN A 181 1.43 -3.31 21.84
C GLN A 181 0.70 -2.33 22.76
N ASN A 182 0.95 -1.03 22.62
CA ASN A 182 0.25 -0.02 23.43
C ASN A 182 -1.22 0.09 23.02
N GLU A 183 -1.52 0.13 21.72
CA GLU A 183 -2.89 0.25 21.23
C GLU A 183 -3.74 -0.99 21.57
N CYS A 184 -3.21 -2.20 21.39
CA CYS A 184 -3.94 -3.43 21.73
C CYS A 184 -4.23 -3.53 23.25
N LYS A 185 -3.35 -3.00 24.10
CA LYS A 185 -3.58 -2.92 25.55
C LYS A 185 -4.66 -1.91 25.92
N LEU A 186 -4.71 -0.77 25.21
CA LEU A 186 -5.70 0.26 25.46
C LEU A 186 -7.11 -0.25 25.17
N GLU A 187 -7.31 -0.97 24.06
CA GLU A 187 -8.62 -1.54 23.70
C GLU A 187 -9.09 -2.65 24.66
N CYS A 188 -8.17 -3.47 25.16
CA CYS A 188 -8.50 -4.49 26.17
C CYS A 188 -9.09 -3.85 27.44
N ASN A 189 -8.53 -2.72 27.89
CA ASN A 189 -8.98 -2.04 29.10
C ASN A 189 -10.34 -1.33 28.95
N THR A 190 -10.69 -0.86 27.75
CA THR A 190 -12.03 -0.28 27.48
C THR A 190 -13.12 -1.33 27.36
N SER A 191 -12.77 -2.59 27.06
CA SER A 191 -13.72 -3.71 26.95
C SER A 191 -14.11 -4.36 28.29
N ALA A 192 -13.45 -4.00 29.38
CA ALA A 192 -13.80 -4.50 30.71
C ALA A 192 -15.18 -3.92 31.14
N PRO A 193 -16.19 -4.75 31.47
CA PRO A 193 -17.44 -4.24 32.01
C PRO A 193 -17.16 -3.65 33.39
N ASN A 194 -17.62 -2.42 33.62
CA ASN A 194 -17.73 -1.85 34.95
C ASN A 194 -18.75 -2.66 35.76
N ASP A 195 -18.33 -3.79 36.32
CA ASP A 195 -19.13 -4.53 37.26
C ASP A 195 -18.96 -3.90 38.65
N SER A 196 -19.71 -2.82 38.87
CA SER A 196 -19.95 -2.29 40.21
C SER A 196 -21.25 -1.50 40.23
N THR A 197 -22.38 -2.19 40.28
CA THR A 197 -23.55 -1.64 40.95
C THR A 197 -24.40 -2.72 41.64
N LYS A 198 -24.16 -2.81 42.96
CA LYS A 198 -25.11 -3.09 44.06
C LYS A 198 -25.95 -4.37 44.01
N ILE A 199 -25.77 -5.21 45.04
CA ILE A 199 -26.74 -5.39 46.16
C ILE A 199 -25.95 -5.46 47.47
#